data_AF-A0A838TLG6-F1
#
_entry.id   AF-A0A838TLG6-F1
#
_cell.length_a   1.000
_cell.length_b   1.000
_cell.length_c   1.000
_cell.angle_alpha   90.00
_cell.angle_beta   90.00
_cell.angle_gamma   90.00
#
_symmetry.space_group_name_H-M   'P 1'
#
loop_
_entity.id
_entity.type
_entity.pdbx_description
1 polymer ?
#
loop_
_entity_poly.entity_id
_entity_poly.type
_entity_poly.pdbx_seq_one_letter_code
_entity_poly.pdbx_strand_id
1 'polypeptide(L)'
;MKRICTALFFIICSHFLLAQNKVSVSSPDKELNFKLGLEHGHPAYSVTYKNKNLAEHSTLGLTFEGNEFFGGDVEILQVKLTNGIADYLLPAGKNSKVHDAYNEALIPMEERKGKKRLVNLRVRIFNDGIGFRYELPQQNDWHNYILTDENTQFNLTGNPTARVAFLQNFTTSHEHRYNVMPLKQIRNDTLMDMPALFEFPGKVFMAITEANLVNYAGMSLIKRDGILYSQLTPLPGQASIKVKASLPHHTPWRVMMI
;
A
#
# COMPACT_ATOMS: atom_id res chain seq x y z
N MET A 1 59.56 13.29 -42.51
CA MET A 1 59.06 12.53 -41.34
C MET A 1 57.57 12.83 -41.20
N LYS A 2 56.72 11.80 -41.40
CA LYS A 2 55.25 11.93 -41.55
C LYS A 2 54.59 12.20 -40.19
N ARG A 3 53.75 13.24 -40.11
CA ARG A 3 52.94 13.59 -38.92
C ARG A 3 51.68 12.72 -38.92
N ILE A 4 51.48 11.92 -37.89
CA ILE A 4 50.28 11.09 -37.70
C ILE A 4 49.29 11.90 -36.85
N CYS A 5 48.15 12.26 -37.43
CA CYS A 5 46.99 12.81 -36.71
C CYS A 5 46.18 11.65 -36.14
N THR A 6 46.07 11.56 -34.82
CA THR A 6 45.21 10.61 -34.11
C THR A 6 43.85 11.27 -33.90
N ALA A 7 42.82 10.76 -34.57
CA ALA A 7 41.42 11.16 -34.38
C ALA A 7 40.85 10.48 -33.13
N LEU A 8 40.34 11.28 -32.19
CA LEU A 8 39.72 10.81 -30.95
C LEU A 8 38.25 10.47 -31.23
N PHE A 9 37.89 9.19 -31.17
CA PHE A 9 36.54 8.70 -31.38
C PHE A 9 35.75 8.84 -30.07
N PHE A 10 34.79 9.78 -30.02
CA PHE A 10 33.89 9.96 -28.88
C PHE A 10 32.79 8.88 -28.94
N ILE A 11 32.91 7.83 -28.13
CA ILE A 11 31.87 6.82 -27.97
C ILE A 11 30.74 7.44 -27.14
N ILE A 12 29.61 7.74 -27.81
CA ILE A 12 28.36 8.11 -27.15
C ILE A 12 27.80 6.83 -26.51
N CYS A 13 28.05 6.66 -25.22
CA CYS A 13 27.49 5.58 -24.44
C CYS A 13 26.00 5.86 -24.22
N SER A 14 25.13 5.18 -24.98
CA SER A 14 23.70 5.18 -24.77
C SER A 14 23.41 4.51 -23.43
N HIS A 15 23.10 5.29 -22.40
CA HIS A 15 22.63 4.74 -21.14
C HIS A 15 21.29 4.03 -21.37
N PHE A 16 21.32 2.71 -21.49
CA PHE A 16 20.14 1.90 -21.21
C PHE A 16 19.73 2.18 -19.76
N LEU A 17 18.62 2.91 -19.60
CA LEU A 17 17.91 3.02 -18.34
C LEU A 17 17.47 1.60 -17.96
N LEU A 18 18.23 0.95 -17.08
CA LEU A 18 17.81 -0.28 -16.43
C LEU A 18 16.44 -0.03 -15.79
N ALA A 19 15.49 -0.92 -16.08
CA ALA A 19 14.17 -0.92 -15.46
C ALA A 19 14.35 -0.79 -13.94
N GLN A 20 13.77 0.27 -13.36
CA GLN A 20 13.95 0.58 -11.96
C GLN A 20 13.04 -0.36 -11.14
N ASN A 21 13.57 -1.52 -10.74
CA ASN A 21 12.86 -2.49 -9.88
C ASN A 21 12.59 -1.97 -8.46
N LYS A 22 12.86 -0.68 -8.21
CA LYS A 22 12.68 -0.01 -6.92
C LYS A 22 12.15 1.39 -7.16
N VAL A 23 11.07 1.72 -6.47
CA VAL A 23 10.45 3.04 -6.45
C VAL A 23 10.61 3.61 -5.05
N SER A 24 10.94 4.89 -4.94
CA SER A 24 11.03 5.59 -3.66
C SER A 24 10.32 6.93 -3.79
N VAL A 25 9.45 7.24 -2.84
CA VAL A 25 8.79 8.54 -2.71
C VAL A 25 8.89 9.01 -1.25
N SER A 26 9.29 10.27 -1.06
CA SER A 26 9.41 10.88 0.28
C SER A 26 8.33 11.91 0.49
N SER A 27 7.99 12.21 1.76
CA SER A 27 7.17 13.36 2.12
C SER A 27 7.80 14.68 1.66
N PRO A 28 7.02 15.77 1.56
CA PRO A 28 7.55 17.11 1.28
C PRO A 28 8.71 17.53 2.21
N ASP A 29 8.63 17.23 3.50
CA ASP A 29 9.69 17.50 4.49
C ASP A 29 10.82 16.47 4.51
N LYS A 30 10.68 15.38 3.74
CA LYS A 30 11.61 14.26 3.58
C LYS A 30 11.82 13.42 4.84
N GLU A 31 10.99 13.59 5.88
CA GLU A 31 11.08 12.79 7.10
C GLU A 31 10.44 11.41 6.95
N LEU A 32 9.39 11.31 6.13
CA LEU A 32 8.75 10.04 5.76
C LEU A 32 9.22 9.57 4.39
N ASN A 33 9.41 8.27 4.24
CA ASN A 33 9.76 7.66 2.98
C ASN A 33 9.05 6.31 2.79
N PHE A 34 8.50 6.12 1.60
CA PHE A 34 7.92 4.87 1.13
C PHE A 34 8.79 4.32 0.01
N LYS A 35 9.22 3.06 0.15
CA LYS A 35 9.95 2.35 -0.91
C LYS A 35 9.20 1.10 -1.30
N LEU A 36 8.98 0.91 -2.59
CA LEU A 36 8.47 -0.33 -3.17
C LEU A 36 9.58 -0.98 -3.99
N GLY A 37 9.72 -2.29 -3.91
CA GLY A 37 10.56 -3.05 -4.82
C GLY A 37 9.94 -4.40 -5.16
N LEU A 38 10.55 -5.09 -6.13
CA LEU A 38 10.22 -6.46 -6.46
C LEU A 38 11.22 -7.42 -5.83
N GLU A 39 10.74 -8.37 -5.04
CA GLU A 39 11.53 -9.46 -4.47
C GLU A 39 11.10 -10.76 -5.13
N HIS A 40 11.95 -11.34 -5.98
CA HIS A 40 11.62 -12.51 -6.80
C HIS A 40 10.33 -12.33 -7.64
N GLY A 41 10.00 -11.10 -8.05
CA GLY A 41 8.78 -10.78 -8.81
C GLY A 41 7.57 -10.39 -7.95
N HIS A 42 7.70 -10.45 -6.62
CA HIS A 42 6.65 -10.05 -5.68
C HIS A 42 6.81 -8.59 -5.24
N PRO A 43 5.78 -7.74 -5.32
CA PRO A 43 5.85 -6.37 -4.84
C PRO A 43 5.82 -6.33 -3.32
N ALA A 44 6.86 -5.73 -2.74
CA ALA A 44 6.98 -5.51 -1.30
C ALA A 44 7.42 -4.08 -1.01
N TYR A 45 6.84 -3.46 0.03
CA TYR A 45 7.16 -2.10 0.43
C TYR A 45 7.78 -2.01 1.82
N SER A 46 8.40 -0.87 2.08
CA SER A 46 8.88 -0.46 3.40
C SER A 46 8.56 1.01 3.65
N VAL A 47 8.42 1.36 4.92
CA VAL A 47 8.15 2.72 5.40
C VAL A 47 9.17 3.10 6.46
N THR A 48 9.77 4.27 6.28
CA THR A 48 10.66 4.86 7.29
C THR A 48 10.17 6.24 7.70
N TYR A 49 10.39 6.59 8.98
CA TYR A 49 10.18 7.93 9.53
C TYR A 49 11.43 8.36 10.30
N LYS A 50 12.01 9.51 9.95
CA LYS A 50 13.25 10.03 10.58
C LYS A 50 14.35 8.97 10.65
N ASN A 51 14.54 8.25 9.54
CA ASN A 51 15.47 7.13 9.38
C ASN A 51 15.20 5.89 10.26
N LYS A 52 14.06 5.82 10.95
CA LYS A 52 13.60 4.61 11.65
C LYS A 52 12.66 3.82 10.76
N ASN A 53 12.91 2.52 10.59
CA ASN A 53 11.97 1.64 9.89
C ASN A 53 10.73 1.43 10.76
N LEU A 54 9.55 1.68 10.22
CA LEU A 54 8.26 1.43 10.89
C LEU A 54 7.55 0.20 10.32
N ALA A 55 7.68 -0.03 9.01
CA ALA A 55 7.24 -1.24 8.34
C ALA A 55 8.30 -1.69 7.33
N GLU A 56 8.52 -2.99 7.21
CA GLU A 56 9.53 -3.58 6.33
C GLU A 56 8.95 -4.78 5.57
N HIS A 57 9.45 -5.06 4.37
CA HIS A 57 9.06 -6.22 3.57
C HIS A 57 7.55 -6.53 3.61
N SER A 58 6.72 -5.49 3.43
CA SER A 58 5.26 -5.62 3.48
C SER A 58 4.75 -5.92 2.08
N THR A 59 4.34 -7.16 1.82
CA THR A 59 3.91 -7.59 0.49
C THR A 59 2.54 -7.03 0.11
N LEU A 60 2.32 -6.94 -1.19
CA LEU A 60 1.08 -6.47 -1.82
C LEU A 60 0.55 -7.56 -2.74
N GLY A 61 -0.76 -7.78 -2.73
CA GLY A 61 -1.37 -8.71 -3.68
C GLY A 61 -2.88 -8.75 -3.59
N LEU A 62 -3.51 -9.24 -4.66
CA LEU A 62 -4.96 -9.39 -4.76
C LEU A 62 -5.27 -10.82 -5.19
N THR A 63 -6.26 -11.45 -4.58
CA THR A 63 -6.76 -12.76 -5.02
C THR A 63 -8.15 -12.59 -5.58
N PHE A 64 -8.30 -13.01 -6.83
CA PHE A 64 -9.59 -13.02 -7.52
C PHE A 64 -10.21 -14.42 -7.49
N GLU A 65 -11.48 -14.49 -7.86
CA GLU A 65 -12.21 -15.76 -8.01
C GLU A 65 -11.43 -16.76 -8.89
N GLY A 66 -11.50 -18.05 -8.53
CA GLY A 66 -10.67 -19.10 -9.14
C GLY A 66 -9.26 -19.20 -8.56
N ASN A 67 -8.98 -18.54 -7.42
CA ASN A 67 -7.65 -18.45 -6.79
C ASN A 67 -6.60 -17.78 -7.69
N GLU A 68 -7.03 -16.83 -8.50
CA GLU A 68 -6.13 -16.10 -9.38
C GLU A 68 -5.42 -14.99 -8.61
N PHE A 69 -4.17 -15.23 -8.26
CA PHE A 69 -3.35 -14.27 -7.51
C PHE A 69 -2.65 -13.27 -8.41
N PHE A 70 -2.81 -11.98 -8.12
CA PHE A 70 -2.01 -10.89 -8.67
C PHE A 70 -0.97 -10.45 -7.63
N GLY A 71 0.28 -10.26 -8.07
CA GLY A 71 1.45 -9.97 -7.20
C GLY A 71 2.44 -11.14 -7.09
N GLY A 72 2.24 -12.22 -7.85
CA GLY A 72 3.11 -13.40 -7.85
C GLY A 72 4.38 -13.24 -8.69
N ASP A 73 4.25 -12.66 -9.89
CA ASP A 73 5.36 -12.42 -10.81
C ASP A 73 4.98 -11.22 -11.68
N VAL A 74 5.27 -10.02 -11.18
CA VAL A 74 4.95 -8.76 -11.86
C VAL A 74 6.23 -8.05 -12.29
N GLU A 75 6.09 -7.15 -13.26
CA GLU A 75 7.09 -6.14 -13.57
C GLU A 75 6.54 -4.74 -13.27
N ILE A 76 7.41 -3.85 -12.81
CA ILE A 76 7.09 -2.43 -12.64
C ILE A 76 7.33 -1.75 -13.99
N LEU A 77 6.28 -1.15 -14.54
CA LEU A 77 6.37 -0.36 -15.76
C LEU A 77 6.84 1.07 -15.45
N GLN A 78 6.66 2.00 -16.39
CA GLN A 78 7.08 3.39 -16.19
C GLN A 78 6.33 4.05 -15.02
N VAL A 79 7.09 4.40 -13.98
CA VAL A 79 6.58 5.09 -12.80
C VAL A 79 6.39 6.57 -13.11
N LYS A 80 5.26 7.13 -12.68
CA LYS A 80 4.99 8.56 -12.75
C LYS A 80 5.02 9.18 -11.35
N LEU A 81 6.02 10.03 -11.12
CA LEU A 81 6.13 10.83 -9.90
C LEU A 81 5.52 12.21 -10.13
N THR A 82 4.70 12.66 -9.20
CA THR A 82 4.11 14.01 -9.20
C THR A 82 4.09 14.56 -7.78
N ASN A 83 3.72 15.83 -7.63
CA ASN A 83 3.42 16.44 -6.35
C ASN A 83 2.11 17.22 -6.48
N GLY A 84 1.50 17.55 -5.35
CA GLY A 84 0.27 18.30 -5.31
C GLY A 84 -0.02 18.86 -3.94
N ILE A 85 -1.14 19.57 -3.87
CA ILE A 85 -1.69 20.12 -2.63
C ILE A 85 -3.15 19.69 -2.55
N ALA A 86 -3.52 19.05 -1.45
CA ALA A 86 -4.91 18.84 -1.08
C ALA A 86 -5.43 20.12 -0.43
N ASP A 87 -6.23 20.90 -1.15
CA ASP A 87 -6.82 22.15 -0.66
C ASP A 87 -8.35 22.08 -0.82
N TYR A 88 -9.07 22.03 0.30
CA TYR A 88 -10.53 21.97 0.31
C TYR A 88 -11.11 22.43 1.66
N LEU A 89 -12.39 22.79 1.65
CA LEU A 89 -13.13 23.16 2.85
C LEU A 89 -13.84 21.94 3.43
N LEU A 90 -13.84 21.85 4.76
CA LEU A 90 -14.59 20.84 5.50
C LEU A 90 -15.89 21.47 6.03
N PRO A 91 -17.07 20.92 5.71
CA PRO A 91 -18.33 21.45 6.21
C PRO A 91 -18.51 21.23 7.73
N ALA A 92 -17.81 20.23 8.28
CA ALA A 92 -17.77 19.94 9.71
C ALA A 92 -16.45 19.21 10.07
N GLY A 93 -15.98 19.39 11.30
CA GLY A 93 -14.77 18.75 11.81
C GLY A 93 -13.95 19.66 12.73
N LYS A 94 -12.77 19.19 13.15
CA LYS A 94 -11.84 19.94 14.00
C LYS A 94 -11.13 21.10 13.27
N ASN A 95 -11.14 21.09 11.95
CA ASN A 95 -10.58 22.13 11.07
C ASN A 95 -11.63 22.49 10.01
N SER A 96 -11.70 23.76 9.59
CA SER A 96 -12.60 24.23 8.53
C SER A 96 -11.98 24.19 7.13
N LYS A 97 -10.65 24.13 7.04
CA LYS A 97 -9.89 24.07 5.79
C LYS A 97 -8.77 23.04 5.91
N VAL A 98 -8.57 22.27 4.85
CA VAL A 98 -7.40 21.42 4.62
C VAL A 98 -6.50 22.13 3.61
N HIS A 99 -5.20 22.15 3.89
CA HIS A 99 -4.16 22.59 2.97
C HIS A 99 -2.93 21.74 3.25
N ASP A 100 -2.75 20.67 2.49
CA ASP A 100 -1.74 19.67 2.78
C ASP A 100 -0.97 19.27 1.52
N ALA A 101 0.34 19.44 1.56
CA ALA A 101 1.21 19.12 0.44
C ALA A 101 1.54 17.63 0.45
N TYR A 102 1.58 17.02 -0.72
CA TYR A 102 1.97 15.63 -0.87
C TYR A 102 2.84 15.40 -2.09
N ASN A 103 3.68 14.37 -1.99
CA ASN A 103 4.28 13.75 -3.16
C ASN A 103 3.47 12.50 -3.52
N GLU A 104 3.39 12.17 -4.80
CA GLU A 104 2.61 11.04 -5.31
C GLU A 104 3.44 10.19 -6.29
N ALA A 105 3.30 8.87 -6.17
CA ALA A 105 3.79 7.91 -7.14
C ALA A 105 2.62 7.10 -7.71
N LEU A 106 2.48 7.08 -9.03
CA LEU A 106 1.69 6.10 -9.75
C LEU A 106 2.64 5.02 -10.27
N ILE A 107 2.46 3.80 -9.80
CA ILE A 107 3.33 2.65 -10.07
C ILE A 107 2.52 1.57 -10.78
N PRO A 108 2.54 1.53 -12.12
CA PRO A 108 1.87 0.47 -12.87
C PRO A 108 2.64 -0.85 -12.71
N MET A 109 1.94 -1.92 -12.37
CA MET A 109 2.48 -3.28 -12.26
C MET A 109 1.72 -4.22 -13.18
N GLU A 110 2.44 -4.93 -14.04
CA GLU A 110 1.85 -5.89 -14.99
C GLU A 110 2.35 -7.30 -14.70
N GLU A 111 1.47 -8.29 -14.76
CA GLU A 111 1.88 -9.70 -14.70
C GLU A 111 2.78 -10.07 -15.87
N ARG A 112 3.93 -10.68 -15.60
CA ARG A 112 4.90 -11.05 -16.65
C ARG A 112 4.40 -12.20 -17.51
N LYS A 113 3.48 -13.02 -16.98
CA LYS A 113 2.93 -14.23 -17.59
C LYS A 113 1.42 -14.32 -17.37
N GLY A 114 0.78 -15.27 -18.03
CA GLY A 114 -0.64 -15.54 -17.84
C GLY A 114 -1.50 -14.43 -18.41
N LYS A 115 -2.44 -13.92 -17.60
CA LYS A 115 -3.46 -12.96 -18.04
C LYS A 115 -2.94 -11.56 -18.32
N LYS A 116 -1.67 -11.27 -18.00
CA LYS A 116 -1.04 -9.97 -18.29
C LYS A 116 -1.83 -8.80 -17.70
N ARG A 117 -2.44 -9.01 -16.53
CA ARG A 117 -3.26 -7.98 -15.89
C ARG A 117 -2.41 -6.81 -15.46
N LEU A 118 -2.88 -5.60 -15.74
CA LEU A 118 -2.32 -4.35 -15.25
C LEU A 118 -3.09 -3.88 -14.01
N VAL A 119 -2.38 -3.69 -12.90
CA VAL A 119 -2.88 -3.04 -11.68
C VAL A 119 -1.89 -1.99 -11.26
N ASN A 120 -2.36 -0.77 -11.01
CA ASN A 120 -1.50 0.30 -10.52
C ASN A 120 -1.53 0.36 -9.00
N LEU A 121 -0.40 0.67 -8.38
CA LEU A 121 -0.36 1.16 -7.01
C LEU A 121 -0.22 2.69 -7.05
N ARG A 122 -1.20 3.42 -6.53
CA ARG A 122 -1.06 4.86 -6.29
C ARG A 122 -0.69 5.09 -4.84
N VAL A 123 0.39 5.82 -4.60
CA VAL A 123 0.89 6.18 -3.28
C VAL A 123 0.91 7.69 -3.16
N ARG A 124 0.33 8.24 -2.09
CA ARG A 124 0.48 9.63 -1.66
C ARG A 124 1.18 9.65 -0.31
N ILE A 125 2.16 10.51 -0.18
CA ILE A 125 2.92 10.70 1.05
C ILE A 125 2.89 12.17 1.45
N PHE A 126 2.31 12.40 2.62
CA PHE A 126 2.20 13.67 3.33
C PHE A 126 3.30 13.72 4.40
N ASN A 127 3.43 14.83 5.12
CA ASN A 127 4.42 14.94 6.20
C ASN A 127 4.06 14.08 7.43
N ASP A 128 2.78 13.72 7.60
CA ASP A 128 2.23 13.00 8.75
C ASP A 128 1.52 11.69 8.35
N GLY A 129 1.72 11.21 7.12
CA GLY A 129 1.13 9.95 6.73
C GLY A 129 1.36 9.53 5.28
N ILE A 130 1.07 8.25 5.05
CA ILE A 130 1.11 7.62 3.73
C ILE A 130 -0.26 7.01 3.46
N GLY A 131 -0.82 7.31 2.29
CA GLY A 131 -1.97 6.63 1.73
C GLY A 131 -1.57 5.87 0.48
N PHE A 132 -1.95 4.60 0.33
CA PHE A 132 -1.84 3.90 -0.95
C PHE A 132 -3.12 3.15 -1.32
N ARG A 133 -3.33 2.91 -2.60
CA ARG A 133 -4.47 2.10 -3.11
C ARG A 133 -4.12 1.39 -4.40
N TYR A 134 -4.82 0.30 -4.66
CA TYR A 134 -4.79 -0.33 -5.98
C TYR A 134 -5.77 0.39 -6.92
N GLU A 135 -5.34 0.66 -8.14
CA GLU A 135 -6.20 1.13 -9.23
C GLU A 135 -6.20 0.07 -10.32
N LEU A 136 -7.38 -0.41 -10.67
CA LEU A 136 -7.61 -1.44 -11.66
C LEU A 136 -8.15 -0.75 -12.92
N PRO A 137 -7.29 -0.36 -13.87
CA PRO A 137 -7.70 0.38 -15.06
C PRO A 137 -8.51 -0.50 -16.01
N GLN A 138 -9.30 0.14 -16.87
CA GLN A 138 -9.88 -0.53 -18.02
C GLN A 138 -8.76 -1.05 -18.93
N GLN A 139 -8.90 -2.29 -19.40
CA GLN A 139 -7.94 -2.95 -20.26
C GLN A 139 -8.62 -4.03 -21.12
N ASN A 140 -7.88 -4.55 -22.10
CA ASN A 140 -8.36 -5.63 -22.94
C ASN A 140 -8.53 -6.91 -22.13
N ASP A 141 -9.53 -7.72 -22.47
CA ASP A 141 -9.77 -9.06 -21.91
C ASP A 141 -10.00 -9.11 -20.38
N TRP A 142 -10.16 -7.96 -19.72
CA TRP A 142 -10.54 -7.86 -18.32
C TRP A 142 -11.45 -6.65 -18.08
N HIS A 143 -12.73 -6.92 -17.85
CA HIS A 143 -13.78 -5.87 -17.73
C HIS A 143 -14.44 -5.82 -16.35
N ASN A 144 -14.33 -6.90 -15.58
CA ASN A 144 -14.89 -7.00 -14.24
C ASN A 144 -14.06 -8.01 -13.44
N TYR A 145 -14.19 -7.96 -12.12
CA TYR A 145 -13.55 -8.90 -11.22
C TYR A 145 -14.43 -9.22 -10.02
N ILE A 146 -14.17 -10.41 -9.47
CA ILE A 146 -14.67 -10.85 -8.18
C ILE A 146 -13.44 -11.04 -7.30
N LEU A 147 -13.34 -10.26 -6.23
CA LEU A 147 -12.24 -10.34 -5.27
C LEU A 147 -12.60 -11.27 -4.13
N THR A 148 -11.72 -12.23 -3.87
CA THR A 148 -11.81 -13.15 -2.75
C THR A 148 -10.83 -12.80 -1.64
N ASP A 149 -9.71 -12.12 -1.94
CA ASP A 149 -8.86 -11.56 -0.90
C ASP A 149 -8.05 -10.34 -1.33
N GLU A 150 -7.75 -9.49 -0.36
CA GLU A 150 -6.71 -8.46 -0.45
C GLU A 150 -5.60 -8.86 0.51
N ASN A 151 -4.43 -9.16 -0.06
CA ASN A 151 -3.28 -9.73 0.65
C ASN A 151 -2.26 -8.64 1.01
N THR A 152 -2.75 -7.45 1.36
CA THR A 152 -1.88 -6.33 1.77
C THR A 152 -1.36 -6.58 3.17
N GLN A 153 -0.04 -6.60 3.31
CA GLN A 153 0.61 -6.71 4.61
C GLN A 153 0.98 -5.35 5.19
N PHE A 154 1.05 -5.32 6.52
CA PHE A 154 1.68 -4.28 7.32
C PHE A 154 2.64 -4.97 8.30
N ASN A 155 3.83 -5.31 7.81
CA ASN A 155 4.84 -5.99 8.60
C ASN A 155 5.63 -4.94 9.41
N LEU A 156 5.08 -4.59 10.58
CA LEU A 156 5.62 -3.57 11.47
C LEU A 156 6.91 -4.04 12.14
N THR A 157 7.87 -3.12 12.28
CA THR A 157 9.17 -3.46 12.88
C THR A 157 9.10 -3.59 14.40
N GLY A 158 9.87 -4.55 14.94
CA GLY A 158 10.04 -4.71 16.38
C GLY A 158 8.82 -5.30 17.09
N ASN A 159 8.31 -4.60 18.10
CA ASN A 159 7.17 -5.04 18.91
C ASN A 159 6.45 -3.82 19.52
N PRO A 160 5.84 -2.95 18.69
CA PRO A 160 5.20 -1.74 19.17
C PRO A 160 4.05 -2.07 20.12
N THR A 161 3.73 -1.14 21.03
CA THR A 161 2.54 -1.24 21.87
C THR A 161 1.32 -0.94 21.00
N ALA A 162 0.45 -1.93 20.83
CA ALA A 162 -0.78 -1.81 20.09
C ALA A 162 -1.91 -1.33 21.01
N ARG A 163 -2.74 -0.43 20.50
CA ARG A 163 -4.02 0.02 21.08
C ARG A 163 -5.11 -0.34 20.08
N VAL A 164 -5.76 -1.48 20.31
CA VAL A 164 -6.69 -2.09 19.34
C VAL A 164 -7.98 -2.57 19.99
N ALA A 165 -9.08 -2.40 19.28
CA ALA A 165 -10.34 -3.07 19.58
C ALA A 165 -10.36 -4.42 18.84
N PHE A 166 -10.76 -5.49 19.52
CA PHE A 166 -10.91 -6.81 18.88
C PHE A 166 -12.35 -7.03 18.43
N LEU A 167 -12.52 -7.64 17.27
CA LEU A 167 -13.81 -8.00 16.71
C LEU A 167 -14.06 -9.50 16.89
N GLN A 168 -15.29 -9.87 17.24
CA GLN A 168 -15.69 -11.28 17.37
C GLN A 168 -15.91 -11.95 16.00
N ASN A 169 -16.33 -11.16 15.00
CA ASN A 169 -16.57 -11.57 13.63
C ASN A 169 -16.69 -10.30 12.74
N PHE A 170 -17.08 -10.46 11.47
CA PHE A 170 -17.22 -9.35 10.52
C PHE A 170 -18.49 -8.49 10.69
N THR A 171 -19.39 -8.84 11.60
CA THR A 171 -20.68 -8.17 11.81
C THR A 171 -20.80 -7.76 13.28
N THR A 172 -20.30 -6.57 13.59
CA THR A 172 -20.31 -5.99 14.95
C THR A 172 -20.83 -4.55 14.91
N SER A 173 -21.09 -3.96 16.07
CA SER A 173 -21.42 -2.53 16.18
C SER A 173 -20.18 -1.61 16.17
N HIS A 174 -18.97 -2.16 16.15
CA HIS A 174 -17.71 -1.43 16.35
C HIS A 174 -17.58 -0.76 17.75
N GLU A 175 -18.43 -1.14 18.72
CA GLU A 175 -18.42 -0.59 20.08
C GLU A 175 -17.67 -1.51 21.05
N HIS A 176 -16.36 -1.60 20.85
CA HIS A 176 -15.49 -2.46 21.66
C HIS A 176 -14.51 -1.66 22.51
N ARG A 177 -14.13 -2.23 23.66
CA ARG A 177 -13.06 -1.66 24.47
C ARG A 177 -11.71 -1.86 23.79
N TYR A 178 -10.89 -0.83 23.84
CA TYR A 178 -9.49 -0.93 23.41
C TYR A 178 -8.67 -1.74 24.42
N ASN A 179 -7.80 -2.58 23.85
CA ASN A 179 -6.77 -3.32 24.56
C ASN A 179 -5.43 -2.64 24.32
N VAL A 180 -4.58 -2.61 25.34
CA VAL A 180 -3.23 -2.05 25.25
C VAL A 180 -2.25 -3.17 25.53
N MET A 181 -1.51 -3.61 24.52
CA MET A 181 -0.56 -4.72 24.65
C MET A 181 0.50 -4.68 23.54
N PRO A 182 1.69 -5.26 23.74
CA PRO A 182 2.67 -5.42 22.68
C PRO A 182 2.11 -6.24 21.50
N LEU A 183 2.43 -5.85 20.27
CA LEU A 183 1.98 -6.51 19.03
C LEU A 183 2.17 -8.04 19.06
N LYS A 184 3.32 -8.52 19.56
CA LYS A 184 3.63 -9.96 19.64
C LYS A 184 2.69 -10.74 20.58
N GLN A 185 2.05 -10.08 21.54
CA GLN A 185 1.09 -10.70 22.47
C GLN A 185 -0.32 -10.81 21.89
N ILE A 186 -0.63 -10.06 20.83
CA ILE A 186 -1.90 -10.24 20.12
C ILE A 186 -1.94 -11.68 19.59
N ARG A 187 -3.05 -12.38 19.81
CA ARG A 187 -3.20 -13.75 19.28
C ARG A 187 -3.31 -13.70 17.76
N ASN A 188 -2.73 -14.71 17.09
CA ASN A 188 -2.96 -14.86 15.66
C ASN A 188 -4.45 -15.07 15.38
N ASP A 189 -4.86 -14.72 14.17
CA ASP A 189 -6.23 -14.89 13.65
C ASP A 189 -7.31 -14.18 14.49
N THR A 190 -6.92 -13.14 15.23
CA THR A 190 -7.84 -12.24 15.93
C THR A 190 -8.06 -10.99 15.08
N LEU A 191 -9.32 -10.73 14.72
CA LEU A 191 -9.69 -9.51 14.00
C LEU A 191 -9.52 -8.29 14.90
N MET A 192 -8.93 -7.25 14.34
CA MET A 192 -8.73 -5.95 14.96
C MET A 192 -9.48 -4.90 14.15
N ASP A 193 -10.28 -4.11 14.85
CA ASP A 193 -11.00 -2.99 14.27
C ASP A 193 -10.05 -1.86 13.88
N MET A 194 -10.53 -0.94 13.06
CA MET A 194 -9.78 0.22 12.59
C MET A 194 -10.41 1.54 13.09
N PRO A 195 -9.61 2.57 13.42
CA PRO A 195 -8.16 2.62 13.32
C PRO A 195 -7.44 1.79 14.40
N ALA A 196 -6.36 1.11 14.01
CA ALA A 196 -5.45 0.40 14.91
C ALA A 196 -4.19 1.23 15.15
N LEU A 197 -3.89 1.56 16.41
CA LEU A 197 -2.78 2.45 16.76
C LEU A 197 -1.60 1.66 17.33
N PHE A 198 -0.39 1.96 16.86
CA PHE A 198 0.87 1.33 17.25
C PHE A 198 1.85 2.38 17.74
N GLU A 199 2.40 2.18 18.94
CA GLU A 199 3.38 3.06 19.57
C GLU A 199 4.77 2.39 19.53
N PHE A 200 5.68 2.98 18.78
CA PHE A 200 7.07 2.56 18.61
C PHE A 200 8.00 3.26 19.62
N PRO A 201 9.21 2.71 19.86
CA PRO A 201 10.21 3.37 20.70
C PRO A 201 10.56 4.80 20.27
N GLY A 202 10.70 5.69 21.26
CA GLY A 202 11.02 7.09 21.02
C GLY A 202 9.82 7.94 20.60
N LYS A 203 8.61 7.59 21.07
CA LYS A 203 7.36 8.35 20.89
C LYS A 203 6.98 8.55 19.42
N VAL A 204 7.20 7.54 18.59
CA VAL A 204 6.69 7.49 17.22
C VAL A 204 5.41 6.67 17.23
N PHE A 205 4.36 7.17 16.59
CA PHE A 205 3.07 6.51 16.53
C PHE A 205 2.75 6.15 15.09
N MET A 206 1.99 5.09 14.87
CA MET A 206 1.40 4.81 13.57
C MET A 206 -0.03 4.35 13.78
N ALA A 207 -1.01 5.02 13.19
CA ALA A 207 -2.37 4.52 13.10
C ALA A 207 -2.63 3.97 11.70
N ILE A 208 -3.06 2.72 11.62
CA ILE A 208 -3.48 2.08 10.38
C ILE A 208 -5.00 2.17 10.27
N THR A 209 -5.48 2.68 9.14
CA THR A 209 -6.92 2.82 8.84
C THR A 209 -7.14 2.78 7.33
N GLU A 210 -8.39 3.00 6.89
CA GLU A 210 -8.72 3.24 5.50
C GLU A 210 -9.47 4.56 5.27
N ALA A 211 -9.51 5.01 4.02
CA ALA A 211 -10.25 6.20 3.61
C ALA A 211 -10.89 6.02 2.22
N ASN A 212 -11.99 6.74 1.98
CA ASN A 212 -12.80 6.63 0.76
C ASN A 212 -13.31 5.19 0.50
N LEU A 213 -13.90 4.57 1.54
CA LEU A 213 -14.52 3.25 1.45
C LEU A 213 -15.84 3.34 0.68
N VAL A 214 -15.78 3.20 -0.65
CA VAL A 214 -16.93 3.29 -1.55
C VAL A 214 -16.92 2.08 -2.49
N ASN A 215 -18.04 1.39 -2.60
CA ASN A 215 -18.21 0.20 -3.46
C ASN A 215 -17.11 -0.85 -3.25
N TYR A 216 -16.72 -1.07 -2.00
CA TYR A 216 -15.69 -2.01 -1.58
C TYR A 216 -15.99 -2.55 -0.18
N ALA A 217 -15.40 -3.68 0.19
CA ALA A 217 -15.55 -4.26 1.51
C ALA A 217 -14.75 -3.48 2.56
N GLY A 218 -15.32 -3.27 3.74
CA GLY A 218 -14.61 -2.69 4.88
C GLY A 218 -13.47 -3.60 5.33
N MET A 219 -12.36 -2.99 5.74
CA MET A 219 -11.16 -3.66 6.18
C MET A 219 -11.10 -3.76 7.71
N SER A 220 -10.65 -4.92 8.20
CA SER A 220 -10.08 -5.08 9.54
C SER A 220 -8.62 -5.47 9.40
N LEU A 221 -7.87 -5.48 10.50
CA LEU A 221 -6.53 -6.08 10.53
C LEU A 221 -6.60 -7.47 11.17
N ILE A 222 -5.74 -8.38 10.70
CA ILE A 222 -5.55 -9.69 11.34
C ILE A 222 -4.06 -10.00 11.41
N LYS A 223 -3.61 -10.63 12.50
CA LYS A 223 -2.21 -11.04 12.64
C LYS A 223 -2.03 -12.51 12.29
N ARG A 224 -1.09 -12.82 11.40
CA ARG A 224 -0.65 -14.19 11.08
C ARG A 224 0.87 -14.22 11.04
N ASP A 225 1.47 -15.18 11.74
CA ASP A 225 2.93 -15.33 11.83
C ASP A 225 3.69 -14.04 12.18
N GLY A 226 3.09 -13.22 13.05
CA GLY A 226 3.67 -11.95 13.51
C GLY A 226 3.44 -10.76 12.57
N ILE A 227 2.89 -10.99 11.37
CA ILE A 227 2.62 -9.96 10.35
C ILE A 227 1.14 -9.57 10.40
N LEU A 228 0.85 -8.28 10.27
CA LEU A 228 -0.52 -7.81 10.09
C LEU A 228 -0.91 -7.88 8.62
N TYR A 229 -2.14 -8.30 8.35
CA TYR A 229 -2.73 -8.36 7.02
C TYR A 229 -4.03 -7.54 7.01
N SER A 230 -4.33 -6.93 5.87
CA SER A 230 -5.71 -6.55 5.55
C SER A 230 -6.61 -7.77 5.60
N GLN A 231 -7.76 -7.64 6.24
CA GLN A 231 -8.78 -8.67 6.28
C GLN A 231 -10.12 -8.04 5.94
N LEU A 232 -10.50 -8.18 4.68
CA LEU A 232 -11.75 -7.63 4.16
C LEU A 232 -12.96 -8.44 4.63
N THR A 233 -14.06 -7.74 4.89
CA THR A 233 -15.36 -8.32 5.23
C THR A 233 -15.98 -9.00 3.99
N PRO A 234 -16.39 -10.28 4.07
CA PRO A 234 -17.13 -10.92 2.98
C PRO A 234 -18.45 -10.22 2.69
N LEU A 235 -18.95 -10.33 1.46
CA LEU A 235 -20.30 -9.91 1.12
C LEU A 235 -21.33 -10.66 1.97
N PRO A 236 -22.44 -10.00 2.38
CA PRO A 236 -23.50 -10.67 3.11
C PRO A 236 -23.97 -11.96 2.42
N GLY A 237 -23.99 -13.06 3.17
CA GLY A 237 -24.38 -14.38 2.66
C GLY A 237 -23.34 -15.07 1.77
N GLN A 238 -22.13 -14.52 1.62
CA GLN A 238 -21.03 -15.14 0.89
C GLN A 238 -19.94 -15.58 1.88
N ALA A 239 -19.31 -16.73 1.61
CA ALA A 239 -18.22 -17.23 2.44
C ALA A 239 -16.87 -16.58 2.09
N SER A 240 -16.59 -16.40 0.79
CA SER A 240 -15.28 -15.98 0.28
C SER A 240 -15.30 -14.69 -0.53
N ILE A 241 -16.40 -14.38 -1.21
CA ILE A 241 -16.48 -13.20 -2.08
C ILE A 241 -16.56 -11.95 -1.23
N LYS A 242 -15.67 -10.99 -1.46
CA LYS A 242 -15.56 -9.74 -0.71
C LYS A 242 -16.00 -8.54 -1.54
N VAL A 243 -15.66 -8.53 -2.83
CA VAL A 243 -16.00 -7.43 -3.75
C VAL A 243 -16.37 -7.98 -5.11
N LYS A 244 -17.37 -7.37 -5.75
CA LYS A 244 -17.67 -7.54 -7.19
C LYS A 244 -17.67 -6.16 -7.83
N ALA A 245 -16.89 -5.96 -8.87
CA ALA A 245 -16.78 -4.65 -9.52
C ALA A 245 -16.46 -4.74 -11.00
N SER A 246 -16.88 -3.72 -11.74
CA SER A 246 -16.49 -3.49 -13.14
C SER A 246 -15.30 -2.54 -13.22
N LEU A 247 -14.44 -2.73 -14.22
CA LEU A 247 -13.31 -1.82 -14.47
C LEU A 247 -13.76 -0.62 -15.30
N PRO A 248 -13.19 0.59 -15.08
CA PRO A 248 -12.14 0.88 -14.10
C PRO A 248 -12.67 0.93 -12.66
N HIS A 249 -11.84 0.49 -11.71
CA HIS A 249 -12.17 0.49 -10.28
C HIS A 249 -10.93 0.82 -9.43
N HIS A 250 -11.11 1.15 -8.15
CA HIS A 250 -10.02 1.31 -7.21
C HIS A 250 -10.41 0.87 -5.81
N THR A 251 -9.43 0.36 -5.06
CA THR A 251 -9.63 0.09 -3.64
C THR A 251 -9.75 1.41 -2.87
N PRO A 252 -10.30 1.37 -1.65
CA PRO A 252 -10.10 2.44 -0.70
C PRO A 252 -8.60 2.66 -0.46
N TRP A 253 -8.27 3.82 0.10
CA TRP A 253 -6.91 4.08 0.55
C TRP A 253 -6.62 3.25 1.78
N ARG A 254 -5.47 2.59 1.82
CA ARG A 254 -4.81 2.09 3.02
C ARG A 254 -3.94 3.19 3.56
N VAL A 255 -4.19 3.59 4.80
CA VAL A 255 -3.58 4.78 5.41
C VAL A 255 -2.74 4.36 6.60
N MET A 256 -1.50 4.83 6.63
CA MET A 256 -0.62 4.83 7.80
C MET A 256 -0.39 6.29 8.21
N MET A 257 -1.09 6.76 9.24
CA MET A 257 -0.86 8.09 9.84
C MET A 257 0.30 7.97 10.84
N ILE A 258 1.33 8.80 10.73
CA ILE A 258 2.64 8.64 11.42
C ILE A 258 3.03 9.90 12.17
#